data_AF-A0A8J5XWW1-F1
#
_entry.id   AF-A0A8J5XWW1-F1
#
_cell.length_a   1.000
_cell.length_b   1.000
_cell.length_c   1.000
_cell.angle_alpha   90.00
_cell.angle_beta   90.00
_cell.angle_gamma   90.00
#
_symmetry.space_group_name_H-M   'P 1'
#
loop_
_entity.id
_entity.type
_entity.pdbx_description
1 polymer ?
#
loop_
_entity_poly.entity_id
_entity_poly.type
_entity_poly.pdbx_seq_one_letter_code
_entity_poly.pdbx_strand_id
1 'polypeptide(L)'
;MNGVRFARALSASFADLAHAARGKALGPERTFATLVRDCVRAVERVKRAAAVGAPIEGEDERALLDALFRSRAWHAPLLDELRANTSASDHHGDSKWWAALHAAACNWAAFDAETKAATNQRADSFSEYAQMYDELIGLPCLENFMTRFIADFFDKHVRDPANTKLLSIGCGTGLVEEHMIKAHGVRRDNLLGFDFSAAQVAEAQKRGLHARVGDCLEMRPELYGEHDVAFAGLNVFHYLPAERMGEAIERAASVLKVGGYFFGDFITPDHIRWYPNVMYGADKRIVSLRTPRLVEEGGKMYQQSSIVNLDFRAERVVLNDAGTHKRHLPAMLRVRQMFERAFGDDVALFDAVSLQPIAREADTCASTRYVVVARKTKECAPPSASSVAASA
;
A
#
# COMPACT_ATOMS: atom_id res chain seq x y z
N MET A 1 50.40 19.06 -0.27
CA MET A 1 48.98 19.29 -0.63
C MET A 1 48.63 18.34 -1.76
N ASN A 2 48.08 17.16 -1.46
CA ASN A 2 47.62 16.20 -2.45
C ASN A 2 46.11 16.40 -2.63
N GLY A 3 45.73 17.26 -3.59
CA GLY A 3 44.33 17.46 -3.98
C GLY A 3 43.76 16.19 -4.58
N VAL A 4 42.60 15.76 -4.09
CA VAL A 4 41.85 14.60 -4.59
C VAL A 4 41.27 14.97 -5.96
N ARG A 5 42.02 14.72 -7.04
CA ARG A 5 41.55 14.85 -8.43
C ARG A 5 40.56 13.73 -8.75
N PHE A 6 39.27 13.92 -8.48
CA PHE A 6 38.24 12.93 -8.86
C PHE A 6 36.95 13.50 -9.49
N ALA A 7 36.84 14.82 -9.67
CA ALA A 7 35.56 15.42 -10.09
C ALA A 7 35.44 15.76 -11.59
N ARG A 8 36.51 15.66 -12.38
CA ARG A 8 36.44 16.04 -13.81
C ARG A 8 35.63 15.08 -14.68
N ALA A 9 35.41 13.84 -14.24
CA ALA A 9 34.62 12.84 -14.95
C ALA A 9 33.10 12.99 -14.75
N LEU A 10 32.64 13.88 -13.87
CA LEU A 10 31.23 14.15 -13.63
C LEU A 10 30.73 15.44 -14.32
N SER A 11 31.64 16.21 -14.92
CA SER A 11 31.37 17.54 -15.53
C SER A 11 30.89 17.51 -16.99
N ALA A 12 30.77 16.32 -17.57
CA ALA A 12 30.05 16.16 -18.82
C ALA A 12 28.57 16.05 -18.43
N SER A 13 27.66 16.70 -19.17
CA SER A 13 26.24 16.78 -18.81
C SER A 13 25.70 15.42 -18.36
N PHE A 14 24.68 15.34 -17.51
CA PHE A 14 24.10 14.03 -17.13
C PHE A 14 23.73 13.15 -18.36
N ALA A 15 23.47 13.78 -19.52
CA ALA A 15 23.35 13.12 -20.82
C ALA A 15 24.68 12.52 -21.33
N ASP A 16 25.81 13.19 -21.11
CA ASP A 16 27.16 12.67 -21.36
C ASP A 16 27.63 11.65 -20.31
N LEU A 17 27.11 11.63 -19.08
CA LEU A 17 27.35 10.51 -18.15
C LEU A 17 26.62 9.24 -18.62
N ALA A 18 25.40 9.39 -19.11
CA ALA A 18 24.66 8.31 -19.77
C ALA A 18 25.27 7.92 -21.14
N HIS A 19 25.85 8.87 -21.89
CA HIS A 19 26.48 8.62 -23.20
C HIS A 19 27.94 8.12 -23.10
N ALA A 20 28.74 8.61 -22.14
CA ALA A 20 30.09 8.14 -21.86
C ALA A 20 30.09 6.76 -21.18
N ALA A 21 29.01 6.40 -20.47
CA ALA A 21 28.77 5.04 -20.00
C ALA A 21 28.64 4.02 -21.16
N ARG A 22 28.26 4.47 -22.36
CA ARG A 22 28.22 3.63 -23.57
C ARG A 22 29.54 3.57 -24.33
N GLY A 23 30.54 4.39 -23.97
CA GLY A 23 31.69 4.70 -24.83
C GLY A 23 33.08 4.32 -24.31
N LYS A 24 33.24 3.63 -23.17
CA LYS A 24 34.56 3.15 -22.70
C LYS A 24 34.55 1.65 -22.40
N ALA A 25 35.55 0.96 -22.93
CA ALA A 25 35.67 -0.50 -22.94
C ALA A 25 35.57 -1.17 -21.56
N LEU A 26 34.62 -2.11 -21.48
CA LEU A 26 34.56 -3.34 -20.68
C LEU A 26 34.70 -3.22 -19.15
N GLY A 27 33.77 -2.47 -18.55
CA GLY A 27 33.16 -2.88 -17.28
C GLY A 27 31.74 -3.41 -17.54
N PRO A 28 31.11 -4.14 -16.61
CA PRO A 28 29.70 -4.52 -16.76
C PRO A 28 28.83 -3.26 -16.97
N GLU A 29 27.82 -3.37 -17.83
CA GLU A 29 26.86 -2.30 -18.10
C GLU A 29 26.29 -1.76 -16.79
N ARG A 30 26.31 -0.44 -16.59
CA ARG A 30 25.88 0.17 -15.34
C ARG A 30 24.36 0.11 -15.25
N THR A 31 23.87 -0.70 -14.31
CA THR A 31 22.44 -0.74 -13.96
C THR A 31 21.99 0.55 -13.29
N PHE A 32 20.69 0.83 -13.33
CA PHE A 32 20.00 1.86 -12.57
C PHE A 32 20.43 1.84 -11.09
N ALA A 33 20.42 0.66 -10.48
CA ALA A 33 20.82 0.48 -9.07
C ALA A 33 22.25 0.97 -8.81
N THR A 34 23.18 0.66 -9.72
CA THR A 34 24.57 1.08 -9.66
C THR A 34 24.70 2.59 -9.82
N LEU A 35 23.98 3.16 -10.79
CA LEU A 35 24.02 4.60 -11.09
C LEU A 35 23.49 5.44 -9.92
N VAL A 36 22.32 5.08 -9.36
CA VAL A 36 21.73 5.77 -8.21
C VAL A 36 22.67 5.72 -7.02
N ARG A 37 23.19 4.54 -6.69
CA ARG A 37 24.15 4.35 -5.58
C ARG A 37 25.40 5.22 -5.75
N ASP A 38 25.97 5.26 -6.95
CA ASP A 38 27.19 6.02 -7.21
C ASP A 38 26.93 7.53 -7.13
N CYS A 39 25.75 8.00 -7.55
CA CYS A 39 25.34 9.40 -7.41
C CYS A 39 25.10 9.79 -5.94
N VAL A 40 24.39 8.98 -5.15
CA VAL A 40 24.21 9.20 -3.70
C VAL A 40 25.58 9.32 -3.00
N ARG A 41 26.50 8.39 -3.27
CA ARG A 41 27.87 8.41 -2.74
C ARG A 41 28.68 9.62 -3.20
N ALA A 42 28.42 10.15 -4.39
CA ALA A 42 29.07 11.37 -4.86
C ALA A 42 28.61 12.57 -4.02
N VAL A 43 27.31 12.73 -3.83
CA VAL A 43 26.74 13.83 -3.01
C VAL A 43 27.25 13.74 -1.56
N GLU A 44 27.20 12.55 -0.94
CA GLU A 44 27.71 12.38 0.43
C GLU A 44 29.20 12.75 0.58
N ARG A 45 30.03 12.44 -0.42
CA ARG A 45 31.46 12.80 -0.39
C ARG A 45 31.64 14.32 -0.44
N VAL A 46 30.85 15.00 -1.28
CA VAL A 46 30.86 16.47 -1.36
C VAL A 46 30.39 17.08 -0.03
N LYS A 47 29.29 16.58 0.56
CA LYS A 47 28.82 17.01 1.89
C LYS A 47 29.89 16.85 2.98
N ARG A 48 30.57 15.69 3.02
CA ARG A 48 31.66 15.43 3.97
C ARG A 48 32.87 16.35 3.74
N ALA A 49 33.23 16.62 2.49
CA ALA A 49 34.31 17.55 2.16
C ALA A 49 33.97 18.99 2.57
N ALA A 50 32.75 19.45 2.28
CA ALA A 50 32.26 20.76 2.67
C ALA A 50 32.27 20.94 4.21
N ALA A 51 31.83 19.92 4.95
CA ALA A 51 31.78 19.96 6.41
C ALA A 51 33.15 20.14 7.09
N VAL A 52 34.24 19.77 6.42
CA VAL A 52 35.63 19.94 6.93
C VAL A 52 36.40 21.07 6.24
N GLY A 53 35.73 21.89 5.43
CA GLY A 53 36.36 22.98 4.68
C GLY A 53 37.36 22.52 3.62
N ALA A 54 37.26 21.27 3.16
CA ALA A 54 38.12 20.77 2.09
C ALA A 54 37.72 21.41 0.74
N PRO A 55 38.68 21.80 -0.11
CA PRO A 55 38.38 22.35 -1.42
C PRO A 55 37.67 21.31 -2.28
N ILE A 56 36.51 21.67 -2.81
CA ILE A 56 35.74 20.87 -3.76
C ILE A 56 36.07 21.40 -5.15
N GLU A 57 36.87 20.67 -5.92
CA GLU A 57 37.00 20.91 -7.37
C GLU A 57 35.75 20.30 -8.05
N GLY A 58 34.99 21.05 -8.86
CA GLY A 58 33.88 20.52 -9.65
C GLY A 58 32.50 21.14 -9.38
N GLU A 59 31.44 20.36 -9.62
CA GLU A 59 30.04 20.77 -9.39
C GLU A 59 29.75 21.00 -7.90
N ASP A 60 29.03 22.08 -7.60
CA ASP A 60 28.52 22.38 -6.25
C ASP A 60 27.48 21.31 -5.82
N GLU A 61 27.37 21.05 -4.51
CA GLU A 61 26.46 20.09 -3.88
C GLU A 61 25.03 20.21 -4.44
N ARG A 62 24.57 21.45 -4.63
CA ARG A 62 23.26 21.75 -5.17
C ARG A 62 23.05 21.18 -6.58
N ALA A 63 24.03 21.32 -7.46
CA ALA A 63 23.93 20.80 -8.83
C ALA A 63 23.85 19.26 -8.85
N LEU A 64 24.62 18.60 -7.97
CA LEU A 64 24.57 17.14 -7.83
C LEU A 64 23.24 16.66 -7.25
N LEU A 65 22.66 17.38 -6.29
CA LEU A 65 21.32 17.10 -5.76
C LEU A 65 20.25 17.30 -6.83
N ASP A 66 20.29 18.42 -7.57
CA ASP A 66 19.35 18.71 -8.64
C ASP A 66 19.42 17.66 -9.76
N ALA A 67 20.62 17.12 -10.04
CA ALA A 67 20.80 16.05 -11.00
C ALA A 67 20.34 14.69 -10.47
N LEU A 68 20.72 14.33 -9.24
CA LEU A 68 20.32 13.09 -8.57
C LEU A 68 18.80 12.96 -8.51
N PHE A 69 18.06 14.05 -8.30
CA PHE A 69 16.62 13.96 -8.17
C PHE A 69 15.84 14.35 -9.43
N ARG A 70 16.49 14.49 -10.59
CA ARG A 70 15.78 14.89 -11.82
C ARG A 70 15.03 13.72 -12.45
N SER A 71 13.69 13.75 -12.46
CA SER A 71 12.84 12.63 -12.92
C SER A 71 13.23 12.09 -14.30
N ARG A 72 13.45 13.00 -15.26
CA ARG A 72 13.79 12.63 -16.66
C ARG A 72 15.09 11.84 -16.80
N ALA A 73 16.00 11.94 -15.83
CA ALA A 73 17.27 11.21 -15.85
C ALA A 73 17.10 9.73 -15.47
N TRP A 74 16.01 9.38 -14.79
CA TRP A 74 15.86 8.10 -14.10
C TRP A 74 14.69 7.27 -14.61
N HIS A 75 13.61 7.93 -15.08
CA HIS A 75 12.38 7.25 -15.47
C HIS A 75 12.59 6.24 -16.61
N ALA A 76 13.13 6.68 -17.75
CA ALA A 76 13.36 5.79 -18.89
C ALA A 76 14.37 4.67 -18.60
N PRO A 77 15.54 4.94 -17.99
CA PRO A 77 16.48 3.88 -17.60
C PRO A 77 15.87 2.83 -16.66
N LEU A 78 15.09 3.26 -15.66
CA LEU A 78 14.40 2.32 -14.77
C LEU A 78 13.41 1.46 -15.56
N LEU A 79 12.56 2.07 -16.39
CA LEU A 79 11.56 1.32 -17.16
C LEU A 79 12.18 0.32 -18.13
N ASP A 80 13.28 0.67 -18.79
CA ASP A 80 13.98 -0.23 -19.70
C ASP A 80 14.59 -1.43 -18.94
N GLU A 81 15.18 -1.18 -17.77
CA GLU A 81 15.74 -2.24 -16.93
C GLU A 81 14.66 -3.16 -16.36
N LEU A 82 13.52 -2.61 -15.92
CA LEU A 82 12.38 -3.39 -15.47
C LEU A 82 11.85 -4.28 -16.60
N ARG A 83 11.61 -3.74 -17.80
CA ARG A 83 11.16 -4.53 -18.95
C ARG A 83 12.10 -5.66 -19.33
N ALA A 84 13.40 -5.47 -19.17
CA ALA A 84 14.40 -6.49 -19.49
C ALA A 84 14.47 -7.61 -18.43
N ASN A 85 14.06 -7.35 -17.19
CA ASN A 85 14.30 -8.24 -16.05
C ASN A 85 13.03 -8.72 -15.32
N THR A 86 11.85 -8.31 -15.78
CA THR A 86 10.56 -8.80 -15.25
C THR A 86 9.75 -9.59 -16.29
N SER A 87 8.93 -10.51 -15.81
CA SER A 87 7.99 -11.29 -16.63
C SER A 87 6.77 -10.44 -17.04
N ALA A 88 5.90 -11.01 -17.89
CA ALA A 88 4.62 -10.41 -18.24
C ALA A 88 3.65 -10.24 -17.05
N SER A 89 3.90 -10.95 -15.94
CA SER A 89 3.18 -10.83 -14.68
C SER A 89 3.92 -9.95 -13.66
N ASP A 90 4.89 -9.14 -14.12
CA ASP A 90 5.66 -8.20 -13.31
C ASP A 90 6.45 -8.84 -12.16
N HIS A 91 6.83 -10.12 -12.31
CA HIS A 91 7.74 -10.82 -11.39
C HIS A 91 9.18 -10.74 -11.89
N HIS A 92 10.16 -10.57 -10.98
CA HIS A 92 11.57 -10.52 -11.38
C HIS A 92 12.10 -11.89 -11.85
N GLY A 93 13.01 -11.90 -12.81
CA GLY A 93 13.73 -13.10 -13.25
C GLY A 93 15.03 -13.38 -12.49
N ASP A 94 15.65 -12.36 -11.90
CA ASP A 94 16.93 -12.44 -11.18
C ASP A 94 16.80 -11.82 -9.79
N SER A 95 16.95 -12.65 -8.75
CA SER A 95 16.83 -12.23 -7.36
C SER A 95 17.99 -11.36 -6.86
N LYS A 96 19.20 -11.51 -7.41
CA LYS A 96 20.35 -10.68 -7.04
C LYS A 96 20.22 -9.29 -7.64
N TRP A 97 19.82 -9.21 -8.90
CA TRP A 97 19.47 -7.95 -9.56
C TRP A 97 18.36 -7.24 -8.81
N TRP A 98 17.26 -7.94 -8.50
CA TRP A 98 16.13 -7.38 -7.78
C TRP A 98 16.52 -6.84 -6.40
N ALA A 99 17.30 -7.62 -5.63
CA ALA A 99 17.79 -7.18 -4.33
C ALA A 99 18.65 -5.92 -4.42
N ALA A 100 19.50 -5.81 -5.45
CA ALA A 100 20.32 -4.63 -5.68
C ALA A 100 19.48 -3.40 -6.07
N LEU A 101 18.50 -3.56 -6.97
CA LEU A 101 17.57 -2.51 -7.37
C LEU A 101 16.75 -1.99 -6.18
N HIS A 102 16.12 -2.90 -5.45
CA HIS A 102 15.28 -2.57 -4.30
C HIS A 102 16.09 -1.87 -3.21
N ALA A 103 17.27 -2.39 -2.86
CA ALA A 103 18.15 -1.74 -1.88
C ALA A 103 18.64 -0.36 -2.33
N ALA A 104 18.95 -0.18 -3.63
CA ALA A 104 19.33 1.13 -4.16
C ALA A 104 18.19 2.15 -4.05
N ALA A 105 16.96 1.74 -4.35
CA ALA A 105 15.78 2.59 -4.24
C ALA A 105 15.47 2.97 -2.77
N CYS A 106 15.52 2.02 -1.83
CA CYS A 106 15.37 2.30 -0.40
C CYS A 106 16.45 3.26 0.11
N ASN A 107 17.72 3.03 -0.23
CA ASN A 107 18.82 3.93 0.16
C ASN A 107 18.63 5.34 -0.42
N TRP A 108 18.11 5.45 -1.63
CA TRP A 108 17.83 6.74 -2.25
C TRP A 108 16.66 7.47 -1.56
N ALA A 109 15.61 6.75 -1.19
CA ALA A 109 14.49 7.29 -0.42
C ALA A 109 14.94 7.76 0.98
N ALA A 110 15.76 6.98 1.67
CA ALA A 110 16.35 7.36 2.96
C ALA A 110 17.21 8.63 2.83
N PHE A 111 18.05 8.71 1.80
CA PHE A 111 18.87 9.89 1.50
C PHE A 111 18.04 11.15 1.21
N ASP A 112 16.92 11.01 0.49
CA ASP A 112 15.95 12.11 0.26
C ASP A 112 15.33 12.60 1.57
N ALA A 113 14.89 11.67 2.41
CA ALA A 113 14.28 11.98 3.70
C ALA A 113 15.27 12.74 4.63
N GLU A 114 16.53 12.31 4.69
CA GLU A 114 17.58 13.00 5.43
C GLU A 114 17.85 14.41 4.90
N THR A 115 17.87 14.57 3.58
CA THR A 115 18.11 15.87 2.93
C THR A 115 16.95 16.84 3.16
N LYS A 116 15.70 16.35 3.09
CA LYS A 116 14.49 17.12 3.42
C LYS A 116 14.44 17.52 4.90
N ALA A 117 14.80 16.60 5.80
CA ALA A 117 14.87 16.89 7.24
C ALA A 117 15.89 17.97 7.57
N ALA A 118 17.06 17.95 6.93
CA ALA A 118 18.10 18.95 7.13
C ALA A 118 17.72 20.37 6.63
N THR A 119 16.78 20.46 5.69
CA THR A 119 16.38 21.73 5.05
C THR A 119 15.05 22.29 5.58
N ASN A 120 14.47 21.69 6.63
CA ASN A 120 13.11 21.98 7.13
C ASN A 120 12.02 21.88 6.04
N GLN A 121 12.31 21.25 4.91
CA GLN A 121 11.35 20.92 3.87
C GLN A 121 10.67 19.60 4.22
N ARG A 122 9.97 19.56 5.36
CA ARG A 122 8.96 18.53 5.59
C ARG A 122 7.78 18.83 4.67
N ALA A 123 7.92 18.47 3.39
CA ALA A 123 6.76 18.23 2.55
C ALA A 123 5.88 17.18 3.26
N ASP A 124 4.57 17.27 3.03
CA ASP A 124 3.55 16.42 3.65
C ASP A 124 3.69 14.99 3.09
N SER A 125 4.74 14.27 3.50
CA SER A 125 5.17 12.98 2.95
C SER A 125 4.07 11.93 2.97
N PHE A 126 3.10 12.11 3.86
CA PHE A 126 1.92 11.27 3.93
C PHE A 126 0.87 11.58 2.85
N SER A 127 0.71 12.84 2.45
CA SER A 127 -0.16 13.23 1.32
C SER A 127 0.44 12.72 -0.01
N GLU A 128 1.77 12.79 -0.16
CA GLU A 128 2.48 12.22 -1.31
C GLU A 128 2.27 10.70 -1.38
N TYR A 129 2.39 9.98 -0.26
CA TYR A 129 2.11 8.55 -0.20
C TYR A 129 0.66 8.19 -0.53
N ALA A 130 -0.30 8.95 -0.01
CA ALA A 130 -1.72 8.70 -0.24
C ALA A 130 -2.10 8.78 -1.73
N GLN A 131 -1.55 9.77 -2.45
CA GLN A 131 -1.75 9.88 -3.90
C GLN A 131 -1.13 8.70 -4.66
N MET A 132 0.10 8.29 -4.29
CA MET A 132 0.72 7.10 -4.88
C MET A 132 -0.10 5.83 -4.57
N TYR A 133 -0.65 5.73 -3.36
CA TYR A 133 -1.48 4.60 -2.95
C TYR A 133 -2.76 4.49 -3.80
N ASP A 134 -3.45 5.60 -4.04
CA ASP A 134 -4.64 5.61 -4.90
C ASP A 134 -4.31 5.14 -6.32
N GLU A 135 -3.22 5.61 -6.91
CA GLU A 135 -2.82 5.26 -8.28
C GLU A 135 -2.31 3.82 -8.41
N LEU A 136 -1.59 3.33 -7.40
CA LEU A 136 -0.96 1.99 -7.44
C LEU A 136 -1.90 0.88 -6.96
N ILE A 137 -2.77 1.18 -5.99
CA ILE A 137 -3.61 0.18 -5.31
C ILE A 137 -5.08 0.53 -5.45
N GLY A 138 -5.49 1.73 -5.01
CA GLY A 138 -6.89 2.10 -4.88
C GLY A 138 -7.68 1.98 -6.18
N LEU A 139 -7.31 2.77 -7.19
CA LEU A 139 -7.94 2.81 -8.51
C LEU A 139 -7.85 1.45 -9.22
N PRO A 140 -6.68 0.79 -9.33
CA PRO A 140 -6.60 -0.53 -9.95
C PRO A 140 -7.50 -1.57 -9.26
N CYS A 141 -7.56 -1.59 -7.92
CA CYS A 141 -8.44 -2.53 -7.23
C CYS A 141 -9.92 -2.19 -7.45
N LEU A 142 -10.25 -0.90 -7.40
CA LEU A 142 -11.60 -0.40 -7.64
C LEU A 142 -12.12 -0.79 -9.03
N GLU A 143 -11.31 -0.58 -10.06
CA GLU A 143 -11.64 -0.87 -11.46
C GLU A 143 -11.66 -2.37 -11.76
N ASN A 144 -10.71 -3.14 -11.22
CA ASN A 144 -10.57 -4.56 -11.57
C ASN A 144 -11.61 -5.46 -10.91
N PHE A 145 -11.95 -5.22 -9.63
CA PHE A 145 -12.85 -6.13 -8.91
C PHE A 145 -13.82 -5.44 -7.95
N MET A 146 -13.44 -4.33 -7.29
CA MET A 146 -14.30 -3.80 -6.22
C MET A 146 -15.61 -3.21 -6.73
N THR A 147 -15.59 -2.46 -7.83
CA THR A 147 -16.81 -1.89 -8.43
C THR A 147 -17.88 -2.98 -8.65
N ARG A 148 -17.46 -4.18 -9.09
CA ARG A 148 -18.39 -5.28 -9.40
C ARG A 148 -19.00 -5.88 -8.14
N PHE A 149 -18.21 -6.22 -7.12
CA PHE A 149 -18.79 -6.82 -5.91
C PHE A 149 -19.55 -5.79 -5.07
N ILE A 150 -19.15 -4.52 -5.09
CA ILE A 150 -19.88 -3.44 -4.43
C ILE A 150 -21.26 -3.32 -5.08
N ALA A 151 -21.31 -3.22 -6.42
CA ALA A 151 -22.59 -3.18 -7.14
C ALA A 151 -23.47 -4.39 -6.84
N ASP A 152 -22.91 -5.60 -6.92
CA ASP A 152 -23.64 -6.84 -6.61
C ASP A 152 -24.20 -6.86 -5.18
N PHE A 153 -23.44 -6.36 -4.21
CA PHE A 153 -23.89 -6.24 -2.83
C PHE A 153 -25.05 -5.24 -2.68
N PHE A 154 -24.90 -4.02 -3.23
CA PHE A 154 -25.93 -3.00 -3.15
C PHE A 154 -27.23 -3.46 -3.83
N ASP A 155 -27.14 -4.05 -5.03
CA ASP A 155 -28.29 -4.53 -5.79
C ASP A 155 -29.08 -5.63 -5.05
N LYS A 156 -28.38 -6.51 -4.33
CA LYS A 156 -29.01 -7.65 -3.63
C LYS A 156 -29.47 -7.34 -2.22
N HIS A 157 -28.76 -6.48 -1.50
CA HIS A 157 -28.91 -6.35 -0.05
C HIS A 157 -29.34 -4.96 0.42
N VAL A 158 -29.20 -3.92 -0.41
CA VAL A 158 -29.49 -2.54 -0.03
C VAL A 158 -30.66 -1.97 -0.82
N ARG A 159 -31.84 -1.89 -0.18
CA ARG A 159 -33.07 -1.40 -0.84
C ARG A 159 -33.10 0.11 -1.06
N ASP A 160 -32.55 0.86 -0.12
CA ASP A 160 -32.55 2.33 -0.13
C ASP A 160 -31.16 2.85 0.33
N PRO A 161 -30.19 2.93 -0.60
CA PRO A 161 -28.84 3.37 -0.28
C PRO A 161 -28.78 4.78 0.32
N ALA A 162 -29.69 5.67 -0.07
CA ALA A 162 -29.71 7.04 0.42
C ALA A 162 -30.02 7.10 1.92
N ASN A 163 -30.88 6.21 2.42
CA ASN A 163 -31.24 6.13 3.84
C ASN A 163 -30.45 5.09 4.66
N THR A 164 -29.58 4.31 4.03
CA THR A 164 -28.74 3.31 4.70
C THR A 164 -27.59 3.96 5.46
N LYS A 165 -27.43 3.67 6.75
CA LYS A 165 -26.25 4.07 7.53
C LYS A 165 -25.11 3.09 7.30
N LEU A 166 -24.02 3.58 6.70
CA LEU A 166 -22.85 2.81 6.33
C LEU A 166 -21.65 3.20 7.20
N LEU A 167 -20.99 2.20 7.78
CA LEU A 167 -19.67 2.34 8.42
C LEU A 167 -18.59 1.81 7.48
N SER A 168 -17.61 2.62 7.11
CA SER A 168 -16.39 2.16 6.42
C SER A 168 -15.24 1.98 7.42
N ILE A 169 -14.76 0.75 7.52
CA ILE A 169 -13.70 0.29 8.43
C ILE A 169 -12.38 0.28 7.65
N GLY A 170 -11.45 1.15 8.04
CA GLY A 170 -10.20 1.34 7.30
C GLY A 170 -10.45 2.04 5.96
N CYS A 171 -11.08 3.21 6.00
CA CYS A 171 -11.51 3.94 4.79
C CYS A 171 -10.34 4.46 3.93
N GLY A 172 -9.10 4.41 4.41
CA GLY A 172 -7.95 4.94 3.68
C GLY A 172 -8.17 6.39 3.25
N THR A 173 -7.86 6.67 1.98
CA THR A 173 -8.04 7.98 1.33
C THR A 173 -9.51 8.30 1.02
N GLY A 174 -10.44 7.39 1.29
CA GLY A 174 -11.86 7.59 0.97
C GLY A 174 -12.24 7.32 -0.49
N LEU A 175 -11.33 6.79 -1.31
CA LEU A 175 -11.56 6.58 -2.74
C LEU A 175 -12.76 5.65 -3.02
N VAL A 176 -12.88 4.56 -2.25
CA VAL A 176 -13.94 3.56 -2.44
C VAL A 176 -15.28 4.10 -1.93
N GLU A 177 -15.26 4.86 -0.84
CA GLU A 177 -16.44 5.51 -0.26
C GLU A 177 -16.98 6.58 -1.19
N GLU A 178 -16.10 7.37 -1.82
CA GLU A 178 -16.49 8.31 -2.87
C GLU A 178 -17.17 7.59 -4.05
N HIS A 179 -16.67 6.41 -4.44
CA HIS A 179 -17.35 5.57 -5.43
C HIS A 179 -18.73 5.12 -4.96
N MET A 180 -18.88 4.63 -3.72
CA MET A 180 -20.19 4.23 -3.18
C MET A 180 -21.20 5.39 -3.16
N ILE A 181 -20.76 6.60 -2.83
CA ILE A 181 -21.58 7.81 -2.88
C ILE A 181 -22.04 8.09 -4.32
N LYS A 182 -21.11 8.10 -5.28
CA LYS A 182 -21.39 8.48 -6.67
C LYS A 182 -22.17 7.42 -7.45
N ALA A 183 -21.83 6.15 -7.28
CA ALA A 183 -22.36 5.05 -8.08
C ALA A 183 -23.63 4.43 -7.47
N HIS A 184 -23.76 4.43 -6.14
CA HIS A 184 -24.86 3.76 -5.45
C HIS A 184 -25.76 4.72 -4.68
N GLY A 185 -25.48 6.02 -4.66
CA GLY A 185 -26.36 7.02 -4.05
C GLY A 185 -26.35 7.03 -2.51
N VAL A 186 -25.30 6.48 -1.89
CA VAL A 186 -25.10 6.60 -0.44
C VAL A 186 -24.94 8.09 -0.09
N ARG A 187 -25.74 8.59 0.86
CA ARG A 187 -25.60 9.98 1.32
C ARG A 187 -24.36 10.13 2.20
N ARG A 188 -23.62 11.23 2.01
CA ARG A 188 -22.43 11.57 2.81
C ARG A 188 -22.70 11.56 4.32
N ASP A 189 -23.82 12.15 4.75
CA ASP A 189 -24.18 12.22 6.18
C ASP A 189 -24.52 10.84 6.79
N ASN A 190 -24.79 9.85 5.93
CA ASN A 190 -25.07 8.48 6.32
C ASN A 190 -23.85 7.56 6.18
N LEU A 191 -22.69 8.08 5.75
CA LEU A 191 -21.45 7.34 5.61
C LEU A 191 -20.44 7.85 6.63
N LEU A 192 -20.09 7.04 7.62
CA LEU A 192 -18.98 7.29 8.52
C LEU A 192 -17.78 6.43 8.11
N GLY A 193 -16.66 7.06 7.76
CA GLY A 193 -15.38 6.37 7.57
C GLY A 193 -14.48 6.49 8.80
N PHE A 194 -13.65 5.49 9.05
CA PHE A 194 -12.50 5.67 9.93
C PHE A 194 -11.27 4.90 9.47
N ASP A 195 -10.10 5.41 9.80
CA ASP A 195 -8.81 4.77 9.54
C ASP A 195 -7.84 5.03 10.69
N PHE A 196 -6.88 4.13 10.91
CA PHE A 196 -5.86 4.30 11.94
C PHE A 196 -4.86 5.41 11.57
N SER A 197 -4.65 5.66 10.27
CA SER A 197 -3.73 6.67 9.76
C SER A 197 -4.39 8.04 9.69
N ALA A 198 -3.94 8.97 10.53
CA ALA A 198 -4.41 10.36 10.53
C ALA A 198 -4.26 11.03 9.15
N ALA A 199 -3.22 10.70 8.40
CA ALA A 199 -3.02 11.27 7.08
C ALA A 199 -4.00 10.73 6.03
N GLN A 200 -4.33 9.43 6.10
CA GLN A 200 -5.36 8.83 5.22
C GLN A 200 -6.72 9.48 5.48
N VAL A 201 -7.07 9.64 6.76
CA VAL A 201 -8.29 10.36 7.19
C VAL A 201 -8.31 11.80 6.66
N ALA A 202 -7.19 12.51 6.73
CA ALA A 202 -7.11 13.87 6.20
C ALA A 202 -7.38 13.93 4.69
N GLU A 203 -6.89 12.96 3.91
CA GLU A 203 -7.20 12.87 2.47
C GLU A 203 -8.68 12.50 2.22
N ALA A 204 -9.25 11.58 3.00
CA ALA A 204 -10.69 11.28 2.93
C ALA A 204 -11.55 12.52 3.23
N GLN A 205 -11.17 13.30 4.25
CA GLN A 205 -11.85 14.55 4.60
C GLN A 205 -11.71 15.60 3.49
N LYS A 206 -10.57 15.68 2.79
CA LYS A 206 -10.41 16.57 1.61
C LYS A 206 -11.35 16.19 0.47
N ARG A 207 -11.72 14.91 0.32
CA ARG A 207 -12.77 14.44 -0.61
C ARG A 207 -14.20 14.76 -0.12
N GLY A 208 -14.31 15.30 1.10
CA GLY A 208 -15.55 15.69 1.77
C GLY A 208 -16.33 14.53 2.37
N LEU A 209 -15.62 13.47 2.79
CA LEU A 209 -16.17 12.37 3.57
C LEU A 209 -16.22 12.73 5.05
N HIS A 210 -17.25 12.24 5.75
CA HIS A 210 -17.27 12.23 7.20
C HIS A 210 -16.36 11.10 7.69
N ALA A 211 -15.08 11.42 7.90
CA ALA A 211 -14.06 10.47 8.33
C ALA A 211 -13.38 10.89 9.64
N ARG A 212 -12.95 9.92 10.46
CA ARG A 212 -12.21 10.17 11.71
C ARG A 212 -11.07 9.16 11.92
N VAL A 213 -10.11 9.53 12.76
CA VAL A 213 -9.07 8.59 13.21
C VAL A 213 -9.67 7.60 14.20
N GLY A 214 -9.39 6.31 14.03
CA GLY A 214 -9.85 5.27 14.94
C GLY A 214 -9.20 3.91 14.72
N ASP A 215 -9.23 3.07 15.75
CA ASP A 215 -8.81 1.67 15.68
C ASP A 215 -10.05 0.77 15.61
N CYS A 216 -10.05 -0.19 14.68
CA CYS A 216 -11.13 -1.17 14.52
C CYS A 216 -11.30 -2.07 15.77
N LEU A 217 -10.26 -2.23 16.59
CA LEU A 217 -10.32 -2.98 17.86
C LEU A 217 -11.06 -2.20 18.96
N GLU A 218 -11.23 -0.89 18.80
CA GLU A 218 -11.97 -0.04 19.74
C GLU A 218 -13.44 0.17 19.32
N MET A 219 -13.86 -0.40 18.19
CA MET A 219 -15.23 -0.29 17.70
C MET A 219 -16.24 -0.82 18.73
N ARG A 220 -17.19 0.03 19.08
CA ARG A 220 -18.32 -0.27 19.96
C ARG A 220 -19.49 0.66 19.68
N PRO A 221 -20.74 0.24 19.92
CA PRO A 221 -21.93 1.04 19.64
C PRO A 221 -21.92 2.42 20.30
N GLU A 222 -21.32 2.56 21.49
CA GLU A 222 -21.27 3.84 22.21
C GLU A 222 -20.41 4.89 21.50
N LEU A 223 -19.41 4.45 20.73
CA LEU A 223 -18.50 5.35 20.01
C LEU A 223 -18.91 5.57 18.57
N TYR A 224 -19.45 4.54 17.91
CA TYR A 224 -19.73 4.56 16.47
C TYR A 224 -21.22 4.63 16.16
N GLY A 225 -22.09 4.29 17.11
CA GLY A 225 -23.52 4.09 16.86
C GLY A 225 -23.80 2.78 16.14
N GLU A 226 -25.09 2.52 15.92
CA GLU A 226 -25.55 1.36 15.17
C GLU A 226 -25.72 1.68 13.68
N HIS A 227 -25.23 0.78 12.84
CA HIS A 227 -25.23 0.88 11.39
C HIS A 227 -26.07 -0.22 10.74
N ASP A 228 -26.52 0.05 9.52
CA ASP A 228 -27.24 -0.92 8.68
C ASP A 228 -26.24 -1.76 7.87
N VAL A 229 -25.13 -1.14 7.46
CA VAL A 229 -24.06 -1.76 6.68
C VAL A 229 -22.68 -1.41 7.25
N ALA A 230 -21.77 -2.37 7.29
CA ALA A 230 -20.36 -2.17 7.56
C ALA A 230 -19.52 -2.69 6.39
N PHE A 231 -18.56 -1.90 5.95
CA PHE A 231 -17.66 -2.20 4.84
C PHE A 231 -16.21 -2.26 5.30
N ALA A 232 -15.45 -3.25 4.86
CA ALA A 232 -13.99 -3.30 5.04
C ALA A 232 -13.30 -3.75 3.74
N GLY A 233 -12.77 -2.78 2.99
CA GLY A 233 -12.09 -3.03 1.73
C GLY A 233 -10.59 -3.29 1.86
N LEU A 234 -9.94 -3.76 0.79
CA LEU A 234 -8.50 -3.81 0.63
C LEU A 234 -7.75 -4.55 1.76
N ASN A 235 -8.35 -5.63 2.25
CA ASN A 235 -7.75 -6.54 3.24
C ASN A 235 -7.48 -5.89 4.61
N VAL A 236 -8.26 -4.90 5.06
CA VAL A 236 -8.02 -4.17 6.32
C VAL A 236 -7.73 -5.10 7.50
N PHE A 237 -8.51 -6.17 7.70
CA PHE A 237 -8.30 -7.09 8.83
C PHE A 237 -7.02 -7.93 8.74
N HIS A 238 -6.42 -8.08 7.56
CA HIS A 238 -5.16 -8.82 7.43
C HIS A 238 -3.96 -8.08 8.03
N TYR A 239 -4.06 -6.76 8.26
CA TYR A 239 -3.00 -5.95 8.87
C TYR A 239 -2.96 -6.06 10.40
N LEU A 240 -3.97 -6.67 11.02
CA LEU A 240 -4.02 -6.85 12.46
C LEU A 240 -3.04 -7.93 12.93
N PRO A 241 -2.61 -7.86 14.20
CA PRO A 241 -2.01 -9.02 14.86
C PRO A 241 -2.93 -10.24 14.71
N ALA A 242 -2.36 -11.39 14.37
CA ALA A 242 -3.11 -12.54 13.88
C ALA A 242 -4.19 -13.05 14.84
N GLU A 243 -3.93 -12.95 16.15
CA GLU A 243 -4.85 -13.31 17.23
C GLU A 243 -5.99 -12.31 17.44
N ARG A 244 -5.87 -11.08 16.92
CA ARG A 244 -6.86 -10.01 17.08
C ARG A 244 -7.86 -9.92 15.93
N MET A 245 -7.63 -10.64 14.82
CA MET A 245 -8.54 -10.62 13.66
C MET A 245 -9.98 -11.05 14.02
N GLY A 246 -10.12 -12.13 14.81
CA GLY A 246 -11.45 -12.59 15.26
C GLY A 246 -12.17 -11.56 16.13
N GLU A 247 -11.44 -10.84 16.99
CA GLU A 247 -12.01 -9.76 17.79
C GLU A 247 -12.47 -8.59 16.90
N ALA A 248 -11.67 -8.17 15.92
CA ALA A 248 -12.08 -7.08 15.01
C ALA A 248 -13.37 -7.42 14.25
N ILE A 249 -13.54 -8.68 13.84
CA ILE A 249 -14.77 -9.17 13.21
C ILE A 249 -15.96 -9.10 14.18
N GLU A 250 -15.79 -9.50 15.45
CA GLU A 250 -16.82 -9.37 16.48
C GLU A 250 -17.17 -7.91 16.77
N ARG A 251 -16.18 -7.02 16.76
CA ARG A 251 -16.37 -5.58 16.94
C ARG A 251 -17.18 -4.99 15.78
N ALA A 252 -16.90 -5.40 14.54
CA ALA A 252 -17.68 -5.02 13.37
C ALA A 252 -19.14 -5.51 13.48
N ALA A 253 -19.36 -6.74 13.96
CA ALA A 253 -20.71 -7.24 14.22
C ALA A 253 -21.42 -6.44 15.34
N SER A 254 -20.69 -5.99 16.36
CA SER A 254 -21.27 -5.27 17.51
C SER A 254 -21.93 -3.94 17.12
N VAL A 255 -21.37 -3.23 16.13
CA VAL A 255 -21.86 -1.93 15.65
C VAL A 255 -22.95 -2.02 14.58
N LEU A 256 -23.36 -3.24 14.21
CA LEU A 256 -24.45 -3.47 13.28
C LEU A 256 -25.76 -3.79 14.01
N LYS A 257 -26.88 -3.35 13.43
CA LYS A 257 -28.21 -3.79 13.88
C LYS A 257 -28.45 -5.25 13.52
N VAL A 258 -29.37 -5.91 14.24
CA VAL A 258 -29.89 -7.21 13.79
C VAL A 258 -30.55 -7.03 12.42
N GLY A 259 -30.21 -7.91 11.48
CA GLY A 259 -30.59 -7.83 10.08
C GLY A 259 -29.65 -6.99 9.21
N GLY A 260 -28.73 -6.23 9.80
CA GLY A 260 -27.69 -5.46 9.10
C GLY A 260 -26.59 -6.34 8.53
N TYR A 261 -25.79 -5.78 7.64
CA TYR A 261 -24.82 -6.52 6.82
C TYR A 261 -23.39 -6.03 7.02
N PHE A 262 -22.45 -6.97 7.04
CA PHE A 262 -21.04 -6.71 6.75
C PHE A 262 -20.72 -7.18 5.33
N PHE A 263 -19.90 -6.42 4.61
CA PHE A 263 -19.24 -6.92 3.41
C PHE A 263 -17.81 -6.39 3.28
N GLY A 264 -16.90 -7.19 2.74
CA GLY A 264 -15.49 -6.80 2.63
C GLY A 264 -14.64 -7.86 1.96
N ASP A 265 -13.49 -7.46 1.45
CA ASP A 265 -12.60 -8.34 0.70
C ASP A 265 -11.34 -8.77 1.48
N PHE A 266 -10.93 -10.00 1.20
CA PHE A 266 -9.86 -10.74 1.86
C PHE A 266 -9.01 -11.46 0.82
N ILE A 267 -7.78 -11.81 1.19
CA ILE A 267 -6.85 -12.56 0.34
C ILE A 267 -6.56 -13.94 0.92
N THR A 268 -6.38 -14.92 0.03
CA THR A 268 -6.02 -16.28 0.42
C THR A 268 -4.51 -16.40 0.65
N PRO A 269 -4.04 -17.45 1.35
CA PRO A 269 -2.61 -17.73 1.47
C PRO A 269 -1.87 -17.86 0.13
N ASP A 270 -2.57 -18.29 -0.92
CA ASP A 270 -2.00 -18.42 -2.28
C ASP A 270 -1.77 -17.07 -2.96
N HIS A 271 -2.35 -15.97 -2.46
CA HIS A 271 -2.27 -14.65 -3.07
C HIS A 271 -0.83 -14.19 -3.32
N ILE A 272 0.10 -14.60 -2.45
CA ILE A 272 1.51 -14.21 -2.59
C ILE A 272 2.13 -14.66 -3.92
N ARG A 273 1.68 -15.79 -4.48
CA ARG A 273 2.22 -16.35 -5.73
C ARG A 273 1.95 -15.46 -6.93
N TRP A 274 0.94 -14.60 -6.82
CA TRP A 274 0.49 -13.68 -7.86
C TRP A 274 0.82 -12.23 -7.53
N TYR A 275 1.47 -11.98 -6.39
CA TYR A 275 1.75 -10.63 -5.93
C TYR A 275 2.96 -10.09 -6.68
N PRO A 276 2.78 -9.09 -7.56
CA PRO A 276 3.83 -8.67 -8.47
C PRO A 276 4.98 -8.00 -7.72
N ASN A 277 6.19 -8.12 -8.27
CA ASN A 277 7.35 -7.39 -7.77
C ASN A 277 7.31 -5.93 -8.20
N VAL A 278 6.68 -5.61 -9.33
CA VAL A 278 6.53 -4.25 -9.83
C VAL A 278 5.04 -3.91 -9.98
N MET A 279 4.65 -2.72 -9.56
CA MET A 279 3.36 -2.14 -9.93
C MET A 279 3.55 -0.77 -10.55
N TYR A 280 2.66 -0.42 -11.47
CA TYR A 280 2.68 0.85 -12.19
C TYR A 280 1.39 1.63 -11.94
N GLY A 281 1.50 2.95 -11.82
CA GLY A 281 0.36 3.84 -12.07
C GLY A 281 -0.03 3.80 -13.55
N ALA A 282 -1.21 4.33 -13.89
CA ALA A 282 -1.79 4.21 -15.24
C ALA A 282 -0.87 4.68 -16.38
N ASP A 283 -0.13 5.77 -16.17
CA ASP A 283 0.83 6.34 -17.14
C ASP A 283 2.26 5.80 -17.00
N LYS A 284 2.47 4.83 -16.09
CA LYS A 284 3.77 4.26 -15.70
C LYS A 284 4.79 5.28 -15.18
N ARG A 285 4.36 6.48 -14.78
CA ARG A 285 5.23 7.47 -14.11
C ARG A 285 5.30 7.27 -12.60
N ILE A 286 4.42 6.47 -12.04
CA ILE A 286 4.53 5.97 -10.67
C ILE A 286 4.93 4.50 -10.76
N VAL A 287 6.01 4.13 -10.07
CA VAL A 287 6.54 2.77 -10.02
C VAL A 287 6.66 2.33 -8.56
N SER A 288 6.14 1.15 -8.25
CA SER A 288 6.22 0.54 -6.92
C SER A 288 7.06 -0.73 -7.01
N LEU A 289 8.15 -0.78 -6.26
CA LEU A 289 9.03 -1.94 -6.17
C LEU A 289 8.74 -2.70 -4.87
N ARG A 290 8.40 -3.98 -4.99
CA ARG A 290 7.89 -4.83 -3.92
C ARG A 290 8.69 -6.10 -3.79
N THR A 291 9.06 -6.44 -2.56
CA THR A 291 9.77 -7.69 -2.24
C THR A 291 8.88 -8.57 -1.35
N PRO A 292 7.81 -9.18 -1.91
CA PRO A 292 6.94 -10.08 -1.18
C PRO A 292 7.68 -11.38 -0.81
N ARG A 293 7.44 -11.87 0.40
CA ARG A 293 7.88 -13.17 0.86
C ARG A 293 6.88 -13.77 1.84
N LEU A 294 6.80 -15.09 1.84
CA LEU A 294 5.97 -15.84 2.77
C LEU A 294 6.78 -16.08 4.04
N VAL A 295 6.19 -15.82 5.20
CA VAL A 295 6.81 -16.03 6.50
C VAL A 295 5.87 -16.85 7.35
N GLU A 296 6.38 -17.91 7.95
CA GLU A 296 5.68 -18.67 8.98
C GLU A 296 6.25 -18.30 10.35
N GLU A 297 5.38 -17.94 11.28
CA GLU A 297 5.76 -17.57 12.64
C GLU A 297 4.68 -18.01 13.62
N GLY A 298 5.06 -18.80 14.63
CA GLY A 298 4.12 -19.31 15.63
C GLY A 298 2.97 -20.15 15.04
N GLY A 299 3.24 -20.91 13.97
CA GLY A 299 2.23 -21.72 13.25
C GLY A 299 1.21 -20.89 12.46
N LYS A 300 1.51 -19.61 12.21
CA LYS A 300 0.68 -18.67 11.44
C LYS A 300 1.43 -18.26 10.19
N MET A 301 0.68 -18.10 9.09
CA MET A 301 1.23 -17.68 7.79
C MET A 301 1.08 -16.18 7.61
N TYR A 302 2.11 -15.54 7.07
CA TYR A 302 2.12 -14.12 6.78
C TYR A 302 2.71 -13.83 5.40
N GLN A 303 2.12 -12.88 4.69
CA GLN A 303 2.80 -12.18 3.61
C GLN A 303 3.54 -11.00 4.22
N GLN A 304 4.86 -10.97 4.05
CA GLN A 304 5.68 -9.80 4.36
C GLN A 304 6.17 -9.18 3.05
N SER A 305 6.04 -7.86 2.89
CA SER A 305 6.53 -7.17 1.69
C SER A 305 7.16 -5.84 2.07
N SER A 306 8.40 -5.64 1.63
CA SER A 306 9.03 -4.32 1.66
C SER A 306 8.72 -3.57 0.38
N ILE A 307 8.29 -2.31 0.50
CA ILE A 307 7.74 -1.52 -0.60
C ILE A 307 8.44 -0.16 -0.66
N VAL A 308 8.93 0.19 -1.85
CA VAL A 308 9.41 1.54 -2.16
C VAL A 308 8.73 2.03 -3.43
N ASN A 309 8.23 3.27 -3.39
CA ASN A 309 7.52 3.91 -4.48
C ASN A 309 8.34 5.08 -5.04
N LEU A 310 8.30 5.24 -6.36
CA LEU A 310 8.98 6.30 -7.10
C LEU A 310 7.93 6.99 -7.99
N ASP A 311 7.80 8.30 -7.87
CA ASP A 311 6.92 9.12 -8.71
C ASP A 311 7.74 10.11 -9.54
N PHE A 312 7.65 9.95 -10.85
CA PHE A 312 8.37 10.71 -11.87
C PHE A 312 7.49 11.76 -12.57
N ARG A 313 6.28 12.05 -12.07
CA ARG A 313 5.35 13.00 -12.72
C ARG A 313 5.86 14.44 -12.67
N ALA A 314 6.53 14.83 -11.60
CA ALA A 314 7.14 16.15 -11.43
C ALA A 314 8.57 16.22 -12.02
N GLU A 315 9.16 17.42 -12.08
CA GLU A 315 10.56 17.58 -12.51
C GLU A 315 11.55 16.88 -11.58
N ARG A 316 11.23 16.90 -10.27
CA ARG A 316 11.95 16.18 -9.22
C ARG A 316 11.24 14.87 -8.92
N VAL A 317 11.97 13.76 -8.86
CA VAL A 317 11.43 12.46 -8.45
C VAL A 317 11.05 12.51 -6.98
N VAL A 318 9.85 12.02 -6.66
CA VAL A 318 9.38 11.84 -5.29
C VAL A 318 9.57 10.38 -4.92
N LEU A 319 10.22 10.15 -3.78
CA LEU A 319 10.53 8.82 -3.28
C LEU A 319 9.78 8.58 -1.97
N ASN A 320 9.22 7.39 -1.82
CA ASN A 320 8.55 6.98 -0.61
C ASN A 320 8.94 5.54 -0.26
N ASP A 321 9.67 5.37 0.83
CA ASP A 321 9.86 4.07 1.46
C ASP A 321 8.67 3.81 2.39
N ALA A 322 7.74 2.95 1.95
CA ALA A 322 6.58 2.57 2.74
C ALA A 322 6.94 1.55 3.84
N GLY A 323 8.20 1.10 3.88
CA GLY A 323 8.72 0.17 4.84
C GLY A 323 8.26 -1.26 4.56
N THR A 324 8.14 -2.03 5.63
CA THR A 324 7.74 -3.44 5.58
C THR A 324 6.32 -3.59 6.09
N HIS A 325 5.45 -4.13 5.25
CA HIS A 325 4.10 -4.51 5.62
C HIS A 325 4.04 -6.02 5.88
N LYS A 326 3.34 -6.41 6.94
CA LYS A 326 3.09 -7.81 7.29
C LYS A 326 1.58 -8.03 7.36
N ARG A 327 1.09 -9.04 6.65
CA ARG A 327 -0.33 -9.39 6.57
C ARG A 327 -0.52 -10.83 7.01
N HIS A 328 -1.38 -11.08 7.99
CA HIS A 328 -1.77 -12.43 8.40
C HIS A 328 -2.61 -13.09 7.31
N LEU A 329 -2.30 -14.32 6.92
CA LEU A 329 -2.97 -15.07 5.86
C LEU A 329 -3.61 -16.35 6.41
N PRO A 330 -4.75 -16.26 7.13
CA PRO A 330 -5.48 -17.44 7.56
C PRO A 330 -6.10 -18.17 6.37
N ALA A 331 -6.31 -19.48 6.51
CA ALA A 331 -7.12 -20.25 5.57
C ALA A 331 -8.56 -19.70 5.51
N MET A 332 -9.19 -19.75 4.34
CA MET A 332 -10.54 -19.19 4.14
C MET A 332 -11.57 -19.80 5.08
N LEU A 333 -11.50 -21.10 5.36
CA LEU A 333 -12.39 -21.78 6.30
C LEU A 333 -12.31 -21.16 7.70
N ARG A 334 -11.12 -20.76 8.16
CA ARG A 334 -10.95 -20.10 9.47
C ARG A 334 -11.60 -18.72 9.48
N VAL A 335 -11.46 -17.94 8.40
CA VAL A 335 -12.13 -16.64 8.28
C VAL A 335 -13.64 -16.83 8.29
N ARG A 336 -14.17 -17.79 7.53
CA ARG A 336 -15.60 -18.14 7.55
C ARG A 336 -16.09 -18.44 8.96
N GLN A 337 -15.39 -19.30 9.71
CA GLN A 337 -15.74 -19.65 11.09
C GLN A 337 -15.74 -18.43 12.03
N MET A 338 -14.81 -17.50 11.87
CA MET A 338 -14.80 -16.25 12.65
C MET A 338 -16.03 -15.40 12.35
N PHE A 339 -16.43 -15.27 11.09
CA PHE A 339 -17.66 -14.58 10.70
C PHE A 339 -18.92 -15.31 11.16
N GLU A 340 -19.00 -16.64 11.00
CA GLU A 340 -20.14 -17.44 11.47
C GLU A 340 -20.33 -17.29 13.00
N ARG A 341 -19.23 -17.26 13.76
CA ARG A 341 -19.27 -17.00 15.21
C ARG A 341 -19.86 -15.62 15.53
N ALA A 342 -19.43 -14.59 14.82
CA ALA A 342 -19.80 -13.20 15.10
C ALA A 342 -21.19 -12.81 14.57
N PHE A 343 -21.61 -13.32 13.40
CA PHE A 343 -22.82 -12.92 12.67
C PHE A 343 -23.94 -13.99 12.70
N GLY A 344 -23.63 -15.24 13.04
CA GLY A 344 -24.50 -16.41 12.89
C GLY A 344 -24.31 -17.10 11.54
N ASP A 345 -25.22 -18.00 11.16
CA ASP A 345 -25.03 -18.90 10.01
C ASP A 345 -25.28 -18.25 8.63
N ASP A 346 -25.66 -16.96 8.58
CA ASP A 346 -25.90 -16.22 7.32
C ASP A 346 -24.60 -15.55 6.83
N VAL A 347 -23.63 -16.39 6.44
CA VAL A 347 -22.30 -15.99 5.95
C VAL A 347 -21.98 -16.65 4.61
N ALA A 348 -21.85 -15.83 3.57
CA ALA A 348 -21.48 -16.25 2.23
C ALA A 348 -20.12 -15.69 1.82
N LEU A 349 -19.33 -16.51 1.12
CA LEU A 349 -18.06 -16.10 0.53
C LEU A 349 -18.18 -16.22 -1.00
N PHE A 350 -17.66 -15.23 -1.71
CA PHE A 350 -17.67 -15.17 -3.17
C PHE A 350 -16.26 -14.91 -3.68
N ASP A 351 -15.91 -15.47 -4.83
CA ASP A 351 -14.66 -15.11 -5.50
C ASP A 351 -14.76 -13.66 -5.98
N ALA A 352 -13.78 -12.81 -5.63
CA ALA A 352 -13.92 -11.36 -5.77
C ALA A 352 -13.99 -10.90 -7.23
N VAL A 353 -13.51 -11.71 -8.18
CA VAL A 353 -13.48 -11.39 -9.61
C VAL A 353 -14.66 -12.00 -10.35
N SER A 354 -14.97 -13.27 -10.12
CA SER A 354 -16.06 -13.97 -10.81
C SER A 354 -17.42 -13.79 -10.12
N LEU A 355 -17.43 -13.39 -8.85
CA LEU A 355 -18.60 -13.34 -7.95
C LEU A 355 -19.32 -14.68 -7.80
N GLN A 356 -18.65 -15.78 -8.17
CA GLN A 356 -19.20 -17.12 -7.97
C GLN A 356 -19.13 -17.47 -6.48
N PRO A 357 -20.19 -18.11 -5.92
CA PRO A 357 -20.16 -18.61 -4.56
C PRO A 357 -19.00 -19.58 -4.35
N ILE A 358 -18.32 -19.45 -3.22
CA ILE A 358 -17.22 -20.33 -2.82
C ILE A 358 -17.76 -21.40 -1.88
N ALA A 359 -17.42 -22.66 -2.17
CA ALA A 359 -17.81 -23.82 -1.38
C ALA A 359 -17.44 -23.65 0.10
N ARG A 360 -18.21 -24.30 0.99
CA ARG A 360 -18.09 -24.08 2.44
C ARG A 360 -16.74 -24.54 2.97
N GLU A 361 -16.26 -25.65 2.42
CA GLU A 361 -15.04 -26.37 2.74
C GLU A 361 -13.79 -25.87 1.97
N ALA A 362 -13.94 -24.88 1.09
CA ALA A 362 -12.81 -24.36 0.33
C ALA A 362 -11.87 -23.51 1.21
N ASP A 363 -10.57 -23.79 1.10
CA ASP A 363 -9.51 -23.04 1.79
C ASP A 363 -8.83 -21.99 0.90
N THR A 364 -9.17 -21.94 -0.39
CA THR A 364 -8.66 -20.97 -1.37
C THR A 364 -9.68 -20.73 -2.50
N CYS A 365 -9.40 -19.79 -3.41
CA CYS A 365 -10.22 -19.49 -4.58
C CYS A 365 -9.35 -19.10 -5.79
N ALA A 366 -9.94 -19.16 -6.99
CA ALA A 366 -9.21 -18.99 -8.25
C ALA A 366 -8.54 -17.61 -8.37
N SER A 367 -9.23 -16.53 -7.98
CA SER A 367 -8.64 -15.19 -8.02
C SER A 367 -7.70 -14.90 -6.84
N THR A 368 -7.59 -15.81 -5.86
CA THR A 368 -6.88 -15.63 -4.58
C THR A 368 -7.37 -14.44 -3.74
N ARG A 369 -8.51 -13.85 -4.12
CA ARG A 369 -9.19 -12.79 -3.40
C ARG A 369 -10.68 -13.12 -3.33
N TYR A 370 -11.28 -12.94 -2.17
CA TYR A 370 -12.67 -13.28 -1.95
C TYR A 370 -13.37 -12.19 -1.16
N VAL A 371 -14.68 -12.13 -1.32
CA VAL A 371 -15.56 -11.21 -0.60
C VAL A 371 -16.34 -12.01 0.41
N VAL A 372 -16.38 -11.53 1.64
CA VAL A 372 -17.30 -12.01 2.67
C VAL A 372 -18.53 -11.12 2.63
N VAL A 373 -19.72 -11.72 2.64
CA VAL A 373 -20.99 -11.06 2.91
C VAL A 373 -21.63 -11.78 4.10
N ALA A 374 -21.87 -11.06 5.19
CA ALA A 374 -22.38 -11.62 6.43
C ALA A 374 -23.55 -10.80 6.96
N ARG A 375 -24.69 -11.45 7.25
CA ARG A 375 -25.84 -10.79 7.86
C ARG A 375 -25.88 -11.08 9.34
N LYS A 376 -26.07 -10.05 10.16
CA LYS A 376 -26.22 -10.23 11.61
C LYS A 376 -27.59 -10.81 11.92
N THR A 377 -27.65 -12.06 12.37
CA THR A 377 -28.92 -12.77 12.63
C THR A 377 -29.36 -12.74 14.09
N LYS A 378 -28.47 -12.37 15.02
CA LYS A 378 -28.73 -12.34 16.46
C LYS A 378 -27.96 -11.20 17.14
N GLU A 379 -28.36 -10.84 18.35
CA GLU A 379 -27.56 -9.97 19.18
C GLU A 379 -26.24 -10.66 19.55
N CYS A 380 -25.13 -9.91 19.46
CA CYS A 380 -23.84 -10.40 19.91
C CYS A 380 -23.80 -10.30 21.44
N ALA A 381 -23.37 -11.36 22.13
CA ALA A 381 -22.97 -11.23 23.51
C ALA A 381 -21.83 -10.20 23.60
N PRO A 382 -21.80 -9.31 24.60
CA PRO A 382 -20.72 -8.35 24.76
C PRO A 382 -19.37 -9.11 24.84
N PRO A 383 -18.30 -8.60 24.21
CA PRO A 383 -17.00 -9.26 24.22
C PRO A 383 -16.56 -9.46 25.67
N SER A 384 -16.19 -10.70 26.04
CA SER A 384 -15.84 -11.02 27.42
C SER A 384 -14.59 -10.24 27.84
N ALA A 385 -14.63 -9.59 29.00
CA ALA A 385 -13.53 -8.79 29.55
C ALA A 385 -12.20 -9.56 29.75
N SER A 386 -12.21 -10.88 29.57
CA SER A 386 -11.05 -11.77 29.72
C SER A 386 -9.99 -11.67 28.62
N SER A 387 -10.25 -11.00 27.48
CA SER A 387 -9.23 -10.88 26.40
C SER A 387 -8.26 -9.71 26.59
N VAL A 388 -8.49 -8.81 27.54
CA VAL A 388 -7.64 -7.63 27.79
C VAL A 388 -6.46 -7.94 28.74
N ALA A 389 -6.56 -9.01 29.54
CA ALA A 389 -5.59 -9.28 30.61
C ALA A 389 -4.36 -10.14 30.21
N ALA A 390 -4.27 -10.63 28.98
CA ALA A 390 -3.20 -11.56 28.56
C ALA A 390 -1.99 -10.88 27.89
N SER A 391 -1.82 -9.55 28.03
CA SER A 391 -0.70 -8.83 27.39
C SER A 391 -0.15 -7.67 28.22
N ALA A 392 -0.19 -7.78 29.56
CA ALA A 392 0.61 -6.94 30.44
C ALA A 392 1.97 -7.59 30.73
#